data_AF-A0A0L8VLC8-F1
#
_entry.id   AF-A0A0L8VLC8-F1
#
_cell.length_a   1.000
_cell.length_b   1.000
_cell.length_c   1.000
_cell.angle_alpha   90.00
_cell.angle_beta   90.00
_cell.angle_gamma   90.00
#
_symmetry.space_group_name_H-M   'P 1'
#
loop_
_entity.id
_entity.type
_entity.pdbx_description
1 polymer ?
#
loop_
_entity_poly.entity_id
_entity_poly.type
_entity_poly.pdbx_seq_one_letter_code
_entity_poly.pdbx_strand_id
1 'polypeptide(L)'
;MSAFVTKAEEMIKSHPYFQLSASWCPDCVYANSIWNKLNVQDKVFVFDIGSLPRNEQEKWRIAFQKVVGNRNLPTIVVNGKFWGTESQLHRFEAKGTLEEELTKIGLLP
;
A
#
# COMPACT_ATOMS: atom_id res chain seq x y z
N MET A 1 -20.16 -1.54 -12.32
CA MET A 1 -18.83 -1.44 -11.69
C MET A 1 -18.25 -0.08 -12.07
N SER A 2 -17.70 0.72 -11.14
CA SER A 2 -17.09 2.00 -11.54
C SER A 2 -15.74 1.74 -12.22
N ALA A 3 -15.37 2.55 -13.22
CA ALA A 3 -14.10 2.39 -13.95
C ALA A 3 -12.86 2.36 -13.02
N PHE A 4 -12.93 3.06 -11.88
CA PHE A 4 -11.87 3.06 -10.87
C PHE A 4 -11.73 1.72 -10.14
N VAL A 5 -12.82 0.98 -9.92
CA VAL A 5 -12.76 -0.34 -9.28
C VAL A 5 -12.05 -1.33 -10.20
N THR A 6 -12.41 -1.35 -11.48
CA THR A 6 -11.73 -2.20 -12.48
C THR A 6 -10.24 -1.86 -12.59
N LYS A 7 -9.89 -0.57 -12.65
CA LYS A 7 -8.48 -0.15 -12.65
C LYS A 7 -7.75 -0.55 -11.37
N ALA A 8 -8.36 -0.36 -10.20
CA ALA A 8 -7.76 -0.78 -8.93
C ALA A 8 -7.50 -2.29 -8.90
N GLU A 9 -8.46 -3.11 -9.36
CA GLU A 9 -8.31 -4.56 -9.50
C GLU A 9 -7.16 -4.95 -10.44
N GLU A 10 -7.05 -4.29 -11.60
CA GLU A 10 -5.96 -4.53 -12.56
C GLU A 10 -4.60 -4.17 -11.96
N MET A 11 -4.52 -3.05 -11.23
CA MET A 11 -3.27 -2.60 -10.60
C MET A 11 -2.79 -3.58 -9.53
N ILE A 12 -3.67 -4.05 -8.65
CA ILE A 12 -3.28 -5.00 -7.59
C ILE A 12 -3.02 -6.41 -8.13
N LYS A 13 -3.59 -6.77 -9.28
CA LYS A 13 -3.31 -8.05 -9.96
C LYS A 13 -1.98 -8.01 -10.68
N SER A 14 -1.64 -6.88 -11.29
CA SER A 14 -0.40 -6.71 -12.04
C SER A 14 0.81 -6.52 -11.14
N HIS A 15 0.61 -6.02 -9.90
CA HIS A 15 1.67 -5.76 -8.95
C HIS A 15 1.42 -6.55 -7.66
N PRO A 16 2.20 -7.61 -7.38
CA PRO A 16 2.01 -8.41 -6.17
C PRO A 16 2.23 -7.60 -4.90
N TYR A 17 3.16 -6.63 -4.91
CA TYR A 17 3.38 -5.70 -3.82
C TYR A 17 2.92 -4.31 -4.24
N PHE A 18 1.78 -3.88 -3.73
CA PHE A 18 1.16 -2.62 -4.10
C PHE A 18 0.89 -1.79 -2.85
N GLN A 19 1.20 -0.49 -2.90
CA GLN A 19 0.89 0.46 -1.85
C GLN A 19 0.08 1.62 -2.41
N LEU A 20 -1.12 1.84 -1.87
CA LEU A 20 -1.84 3.09 -2.07
C LEU A 20 -1.34 4.14 -1.08
N SER A 21 -0.89 5.28 -1.59
CA SER A 21 -0.20 6.31 -0.81
C SER A 21 -0.70 7.72 -1.15
N ALA A 22 -0.39 8.68 -0.30
CA ALA A 22 -0.54 10.10 -0.58
C ALA A 22 0.71 10.85 -0.14
N SER A 23 1.34 11.61 -1.03
CA SER A 23 2.58 12.36 -0.78
C SER A 23 2.53 13.31 0.42
N TRP A 24 1.35 13.88 0.73
CA TRP A 24 1.15 14.77 1.87
C TRP A 24 0.88 14.05 3.20
N CYS A 25 0.69 12.72 3.18
CA CYS A 25 0.31 11.95 4.34
C CYS A 25 1.55 11.50 5.14
N PRO A 26 1.66 11.85 6.43
CA PRO A 26 2.83 11.49 7.25
C PRO A 26 3.02 9.97 7.35
N ASP A 27 1.92 9.22 7.50
CA ASP A 27 1.93 7.75 7.59
C ASP A 27 2.47 7.11 6.30
N CYS A 28 2.19 7.74 5.16
CA CYS A 28 2.70 7.33 3.85
C CYS A 28 4.21 7.56 3.72
N VAL A 29 4.70 8.70 4.23
CA VAL A 29 6.13 9.00 4.29
C VAL A 29 6.86 7.95 5.14
N TYR A 30 6.27 7.55 6.26
CA TYR A 30 6.83 6.49 7.10
C TYR A 30 6.89 5.15 6.37
N ALA A 31 5.80 4.70 5.73
CA ALA A 31 5.81 3.44 4.97
C ALA A 31 6.88 3.44 3.86
N ASN A 32 7.01 4.56 3.12
CA ASN A 32 8.06 4.72 2.11
C ASN A 32 9.47 4.70 2.71
N SER A 33 9.65 5.25 3.91
CA SER A 33 10.95 5.20 4.60
C SER A 33 11.36 3.77 4.94
N ILE A 34 10.41 2.91 5.29
CA ILE A 34 10.66 1.48 5.54
C ILE A 34 11.13 0.78 4.26
N TRP A 35 10.45 1.01 3.14
CA TRP A 35 10.86 0.43 1.85
C TRP A 35 12.25 0.87 1.41
N ASN A 36 12.60 2.13 1.68
CA ASN A 36 13.93 2.67 1.39
C ASN A 36 15.00 2.08 2.32
N LYS A 37 14.74 1.99 3.64
CA LYS A 37 15.63 1.35 4.62
C LYS A 37 15.94 -0.11 4.26
N LEU A 38 14.93 -0.85 3.78
CA LEU A 38 15.06 -2.26 3.41
C LEU A 38 15.50 -2.47 1.95
N ASN A 39 15.72 -1.38 1.20
CA ASN A 39 16.10 -1.40 -0.21
C ASN A 39 15.18 -2.27 -1.09
N VAL A 40 13.87 -2.20 -0.85
CA VAL A 40 12.84 -2.98 -1.59
C VAL A 40 11.91 -2.10 -2.44
N GLN A 41 12.24 -0.83 -2.61
CA GLN A 41 11.47 0.12 -3.41
C GLN A 41 11.28 -0.31 -4.87
N ASP A 42 12.21 -1.08 -5.44
CA ASP A 42 12.09 -1.61 -6.80
C ASP A 42 11.07 -2.76 -6.91
N LYS A 43 10.70 -3.38 -5.79
CA LYS A 43 9.72 -4.47 -5.72
C LYS A 43 8.31 -3.98 -5.39
N VAL A 44 8.19 -2.86 -4.68
CA VAL A 44 6.92 -2.31 -4.20
C VAL A 44 6.42 -1.23 -5.17
N PHE A 45 5.27 -1.46 -5.77
CA PHE A 45 4.61 -0.44 -6.58
C PHE A 45 3.85 0.54 -5.68
N VAL A 46 4.35 1.77 -5.55
CA VAL A 46 3.70 2.84 -4.79
C VAL A 46 2.85 3.71 -5.72
N PHE A 47 1.54 3.68 -5.54
CA PHE A 47 0.60 4.55 -6.24
C PHE A 47 0.25 5.75 -5.36
N ASP A 48 0.83 6.90 -5.69
CA ASP A 48 0.55 8.17 -5.00
C ASP A 48 -0.66 8.88 -5.60
N ILE A 49 -1.74 9.02 -4.82
CA ILE A 49 -2.93 9.80 -5.19
C ILE A 49 -2.88 11.24 -4.69
N GLY A 50 -1.84 11.63 -3.95
CA GLY A 50 -1.72 12.95 -3.31
C GLY A 50 -1.67 14.12 -4.29
N SER A 51 -1.14 13.91 -5.49
CA SER A 51 -1.09 14.90 -6.58
C SER A 51 -2.39 15.01 -7.39
N LEU A 52 -3.32 14.06 -7.23
CA LEU A 52 -4.59 14.05 -7.95
C LEU A 52 -5.59 15.05 -7.33
N PRO A 53 -6.57 15.54 -8.11
CA PRO A 53 -7.67 16.34 -7.57
C PRO A 53 -8.47 15.59 -6.48
N ARG A 54 -9.00 16.32 -5.48
CA ARG A 54 -9.73 15.73 -4.33
C ARG A 54 -10.87 14.79 -4.73
N ASN A 55 -11.60 15.11 -5.80
CA ASN A 55 -12.69 14.28 -6.31
C ASN A 55 -12.19 12.92 -6.86
N GLU A 56 -11.00 12.88 -7.47
CA GLU A 56 -10.37 11.63 -7.91
C GLU A 56 -9.76 10.85 -6.76
N GLN A 57 -9.15 11.53 -5.80
CA GLN A 57 -8.66 10.88 -4.58
C GLN A 57 -9.78 10.11 -3.87
N GLU A 58 -10.96 10.71 -3.75
CA GLU A 58 -12.12 10.07 -3.13
C GLU A 58 -12.61 8.87 -3.96
N LYS A 59 -12.62 8.97 -5.30
CA LYS A 59 -12.97 7.84 -6.18
C LYS A 59 -12.00 6.67 -6.01
N TRP A 60 -10.70 6.93 -5.90
CA TRP A 60 -9.70 5.90 -5.62
C TRP A 60 -9.88 5.28 -4.25
N ARG A 61 -10.08 6.09 -3.20
CA ARG A 61 -10.34 5.59 -1.84
C ARG A 61 -11.57 4.67 -1.79
N ILE A 62 -12.67 5.06 -2.44
CA ILE A 62 -13.88 4.24 -2.55
C ILE A 62 -13.61 2.96 -3.36
N ALA A 63 -12.83 3.05 -4.45
CA ALA A 63 -12.48 1.89 -5.25
C ALA A 63 -11.67 0.87 -4.45
N PHE A 64 -10.60 1.30 -3.78
CA PHE A 64 -9.80 0.42 -2.92
C PHE A 64 -10.60 -0.11 -1.72
N GLN A 65 -11.53 0.67 -1.16
CA GLN A 65 -12.44 0.14 -0.15
C GLN A 65 -13.27 -1.05 -0.67
N LYS A 66 -13.73 -1.02 -1.92
CA LYS A 66 -14.47 -2.13 -2.52
C LYS A 66 -13.59 -3.31 -2.88
N VAL A 67 -12.36 -3.07 -3.34
CA VAL A 67 -11.46 -4.12 -3.84
C VAL A 67 -10.73 -4.82 -2.70
N VAL A 68 -10.17 -4.08 -1.75
CA VAL A 68 -9.34 -4.62 -0.66
C VAL A 68 -9.93 -4.43 0.73
N GLY A 69 -11.10 -3.78 0.84
CA GLY A 69 -11.79 -3.58 2.12
C GLY A 69 -11.28 -2.40 2.95
N ASN A 70 -10.26 -1.67 2.47
CA ASN A 70 -9.67 -0.54 3.21
C ASN A 70 -9.78 0.78 2.43
N ARG A 71 -10.21 1.84 3.11
CA ARG A 71 -10.36 3.21 2.58
C ARG A 71 -9.21 4.13 2.98
N ASN A 72 -8.47 3.76 4.03
CA ASN A 72 -7.45 4.63 4.64
C ASN A 72 -6.11 4.54 3.92
N LEU A 73 -5.28 5.57 4.08
CA LEU A 73 -3.91 5.59 3.56
C LEU A 73 -2.93 5.54 4.74
N PRO A 74 -1.76 4.91 4.57
CA PRO A 74 -1.39 4.03 3.46
C PRO A 74 -2.16 2.69 3.51
N THR A 75 -2.45 2.12 2.34
CA THR A 75 -2.94 0.74 2.22
C THR A 75 -1.89 -0.11 1.55
N ILE A 76 -1.42 -1.17 2.22
CA ILE A 76 -0.45 -2.12 1.68
C ILE A 76 -1.19 -3.39 1.28
N VAL A 77 -1.03 -3.77 0.02
CA VAL A 77 -1.66 -4.92 -0.62
C VAL A 77 -0.56 -5.87 -1.05
N VAL A 78 -0.72 -7.14 -0.69
CA VAL A 78 0.20 -8.22 -1.02
C VAL A 78 -0.59 -9.34 -1.70
N ASN A 79 -0.16 -9.74 -2.90
CA ASN A 79 -0.80 -10.75 -3.73
C ASN A 79 -2.30 -10.50 -3.93
N GLY A 80 -2.66 -9.23 -4.19
CA GLY A 80 -4.05 -8.80 -4.39
C GLY A 80 -4.92 -8.76 -3.14
N LYS A 81 -4.36 -8.96 -1.94
CA LYS A 81 -5.08 -8.93 -0.66
C LYS A 81 -4.52 -7.85 0.26
N PHE A 82 -5.40 -7.24 1.06
CA PHE A 82 -4.98 -6.33 2.11
C PHE A 82 -4.03 -7.04 3.08
N TRP A 83 -2.85 -6.46 3.29
CA TRP A 83 -1.85 -6.98 4.22
C TRP A 83 -1.72 -6.11 5.47
N GLY A 84 -1.79 -4.79 5.31
CA GLY A 84 -1.70 -3.88 6.45
C GLY A 84 -1.69 -2.41 6.09
N THR A 85 -1.55 -1.58 7.14
CA THR A 85 -1.33 -0.14 7.07
C THR A 85 -0.01 0.23 7.76
N GLU A 86 0.29 1.51 7.85
CA GLU A 86 1.40 2.05 8.64
C GLU A 86 1.43 1.48 10.08
N SER A 87 0.27 1.34 10.72
CA SER A 87 0.22 0.89 12.11
C SER A 87 0.65 -0.56 12.26
N GLN A 88 0.46 -1.37 11.21
CA GLN A 88 0.96 -2.73 11.14
C GLN A 88 2.50 -2.74 11.05
N LEU A 89 3.07 -1.87 10.20
CA LEU A 89 4.53 -1.70 10.07
C LEU A 89 5.15 -1.27 11.40
N HIS A 90 4.60 -0.26 12.07
CA HIS A 90 5.05 0.16 13.40
C HIS A 90 4.98 -0.97 14.42
N ARG A 91 3.89 -1.76 14.40
CA ARG A 91 3.73 -2.89 15.33
C ARG A 91 4.81 -3.95 15.12
N PHE A 92 5.20 -4.22 13.88
CA PHE A 92 6.25 -5.17 13.58
C PHE A 92 7.64 -4.61 13.87
N GLU A 93 7.89 -3.33 13.60
CA GLU A 93 9.15 -2.65 13.96
C GLU A 93 9.34 -2.63 15.48
N ALA A 94 8.30 -2.26 16.25
CA ALA A 94 8.34 -2.25 17.71
C ALA A 94 8.57 -3.63 18.33
N LYS A 95 8.17 -4.71 17.63
CA LYS A 95 8.42 -6.09 18.05
C LYS A 95 9.74 -6.67 17.53
N GLY A 96 10.43 -5.96 16.64
CA GLY A 96 11.61 -6.49 15.95
C GLY A 96 11.31 -7.63 14.97
N THR A 97 10.06 -7.81 14.53
CA THR A 97 9.64 -8.92 13.64
C THR A 97 9.34 -8.45 12.22
N LEU A 98 9.65 -7.20 11.87
CA LEU A 98 9.32 -6.62 10.57
C LEU A 98 9.94 -7.39 9.40
N GLU A 99 11.24 -7.66 9.45
CA GLU A 99 11.93 -8.40 8.39
C GLU A 99 11.37 -9.81 8.23
N GLU A 100 11.12 -10.52 9.35
CA GLU A 100 10.54 -11.86 9.33
C GLU A 100 9.17 -11.89 8.62
N GLU A 101 8.31 -10.92 8.93
CA GLU A 101 6.99 -10.81 8.29
C GLU A 101 7.09 -10.46 6.81
N LEU A 102 8.08 -9.65 6.41
CA LEU A 102 8.34 -9.31 5.02
C LEU A 102 8.98 -10.47 4.23
N THR A 103 9.78 -11.32 4.86
CA THR A 103 10.27 -12.58 4.28
C THR A 103 9.14 -13.59 4.13
N LYS A 104 8.23 -13.70 5.11
CA LYS A 104 7.04 -14.60 5.02
C LYS A 104 6.16 -14.31 3.80
N ILE A 105 6.05 -13.03 3.42
CA ILE A 105 5.30 -12.64 2.22
C ILE A 105 6.12 -12.69 0.93
N GLY A 106 7.43 -12.96 1.01
CA GLY A 106 8.34 -13.05 -0.13
C GLY A 106 8.87 -11.71 -0.65
N LEU A 107 8.75 -10.63 0.12
CA LEU A 107 9.28 -9.32 -0.27
C LEU A 107 10.80 -9.27 -0.07
N LEU A 108 11.27 -9.84 1.04
CA LEU A 108 12.67 -10.04 1.35
C LEU A 108 13.10 -11.48 0.98
N PRO A 109 14.39 -11.68 0.62
CA PRO A 109 14.97 -13.00 0.38
C PRO A 109 14.97 -13.88 1.64
#